data_AF-A0A439CUV8-F1
#
_entry.id   AF-A0A439CUV8-F1
#
_cell.length_a   1.000
_cell.length_b   1.000
_cell.length_c   1.000
_cell.angle_alpha   90.00
_cell.angle_beta   90.00
_cell.angle_gamma   90.00
#
_symmetry.space_group_name_H-M   'P 1'
#
loop_
_entity.id
_entity.type
_entity.pdbx_description
1 polymer ?
#
loop_
_entity_poly.entity_id
_entity_poly.type
_entity_poly.pdbx_seq_one_letter_code
_entity_poly.pdbx_strand_id
1 'polypeptide(L)'
;KSAERVHYYIPSQFNTTTAGIPGNDDSGAMGSFVALAMLGIFPNPGQDVYFITPPFFPSVSITNGMTGNTATIKNINFDASYENIYIQSAKLDGETYTRNYLTHDFFLNGGTLELTLGPKESTTWGTGDDDVPPSLSTK
;
A
#
# COMPACT_ATOMS: atom_id res chain seq x y z
N LYS A 1 1.57 9.19 8.25
CA LYS A 1 0.38 10.03 7.90
C LYS A 1 -0.34 9.62 6.61
N SER A 2 0.32 9.06 5.60
CA SER A 2 -0.35 8.68 4.34
C SER A 2 -1.50 7.68 4.54
N ALA A 3 -1.33 6.71 5.43
CA ALA A 3 -2.37 5.73 5.76
C ALA A 3 -3.65 6.40 6.30
N GLU A 4 -3.52 7.34 7.25
CA GLU A 4 -4.65 8.15 7.78
C GLU A 4 -5.41 8.86 6.65
N ARG A 5 -4.68 9.46 5.70
CA ARG A 5 -5.31 10.18 4.58
C ARG A 5 -6.07 9.25 3.65
N VAL A 6 -5.48 8.13 3.28
CA VAL A 6 -6.10 7.16 2.38
C VAL A 6 -7.35 6.54 3.03
N HIS A 7 -7.25 6.12 4.30
CA HIS A 7 -8.37 5.56 5.08
C HIS A 7 -9.47 6.59 5.40
N TYR A 8 -9.18 7.89 5.29
CA TYR A 8 -10.19 8.94 5.34
C TYR A 8 -10.85 9.21 3.97
N TYR A 9 -10.04 9.38 2.91
CA TYR A 9 -10.55 9.82 1.59
C TYR A 9 -11.37 8.74 0.89
N ILE A 10 -10.92 7.49 0.89
CA ILE A 10 -11.63 6.43 0.16
C ILE A 10 -13.05 6.26 0.69
N PRO A 11 -13.30 6.08 2.01
CA PRO A 11 -14.66 5.90 2.51
C PRO A 11 -15.52 7.16 2.48
N SER A 12 -14.91 8.35 2.52
CA SER A 12 -15.67 9.62 2.53
C SER A 12 -16.08 10.10 1.14
N GLN A 13 -15.33 9.73 0.10
CA GLN A 13 -15.53 10.26 -1.25
C GLN A 13 -16.02 9.21 -2.26
N PHE A 14 -15.82 7.92 -1.98
CA PHE A 14 -16.16 6.84 -2.91
C PHE A 14 -17.22 5.90 -2.34
N ASN A 15 -18.15 5.47 -3.19
CA ASN A 15 -19.13 4.44 -2.84
C ASN A 15 -19.61 3.69 -4.10
N THR A 16 -20.51 2.73 -3.93
CA THR A 16 -20.98 1.83 -5.00
C THR A 16 -22.24 2.32 -5.72
N THR A 17 -22.69 3.55 -5.47
CA THR A 17 -23.85 4.14 -6.15
C THR A 17 -23.44 4.73 -7.51
N THR A 18 -24.43 5.14 -8.33
CA THR A 18 -24.19 5.79 -9.62
C THR A 18 -23.47 7.13 -9.51
N ALA A 19 -23.57 7.81 -8.37
CA ALA A 19 -22.85 9.05 -8.05
C ALA A 19 -21.65 8.81 -7.11
N GLY A 20 -21.12 7.58 -7.09
CA GLY A 20 -20.13 7.13 -6.11
C GLY A 20 -18.69 7.57 -6.34
N ILE A 21 -18.45 8.54 -7.23
CA ILE A 21 -17.13 9.16 -7.45
C ILE A 21 -17.23 10.67 -7.19
N PRO A 22 -16.21 11.31 -6.59
CA PRO A 22 -16.29 12.72 -6.17
C PRO A 22 -16.13 13.73 -7.31
N GLY A 23 -15.94 13.26 -8.54
CA GLY A 23 -15.69 14.08 -9.73
C GLY A 23 -15.67 13.24 -10.99
N ASN A 24 -15.06 13.75 -12.06
CA ASN A 24 -14.87 12.98 -13.29
C ASN A 24 -13.99 11.76 -13.02
N ASP A 25 -14.29 10.64 -13.66
CA ASP A 25 -13.43 9.46 -13.61
C ASP A 25 -12.09 9.66 -14.32
N ASP A 26 -12.02 10.65 -15.23
CA ASP A 26 -10.86 10.99 -16.04
C ASP A 26 -10.21 9.76 -16.72
N SER A 27 -11.07 9.00 -17.41
CA SER A 27 -10.69 7.81 -18.19
C SER A 27 -10.01 6.73 -17.36
N GLY A 28 -10.56 6.44 -16.17
CA GLY A 28 -10.08 5.41 -15.26
C GLY A 28 -9.06 5.87 -14.23
N ALA A 29 -8.71 7.16 -14.20
CA ALA A 29 -7.78 7.69 -13.20
C ALA A 29 -8.35 7.55 -11.78
N MET A 30 -9.62 7.89 -11.56
CA MET A 30 -10.27 7.73 -10.26
C MET A 30 -10.41 6.25 -9.87
N GLY A 31 -10.89 5.42 -10.80
CA GLY A 31 -10.99 3.97 -10.56
C GLY A 31 -9.64 3.33 -10.20
N SER A 32 -8.57 3.70 -10.92
CA SER A 32 -7.21 3.21 -10.65
C SER A 32 -6.67 3.70 -9.32
N PHE A 33 -6.93 4.97 -8.96
CA PHE A 33 -6.56 5.52 -7.66
C PHE A 33 -7.19 4.71 -6.52
N VAL A 34 -8.49 4.44 -6.58
CA VAL A 34 -9.20 3.64 -5.58
C VAL A 34 -8.63 2.22 -5.52
N ALA A 35 -8.46 1.57 -6.67
CA ALA A 35 -7.95 0.20 -6.71
C ALA A 35 -6.56 0.09 -6.06
N LEU A 36 -5.61 0.95 -6.47
CA LEU A 36 -4.25 0.95 -5.95
C LEU A 36 -4.21 1.29 -4.45
N ALA A 37 -4.94 2.34 -4.03
CA ALA A 37 -5.04 2.71 -2.62
C ALA A 37 -5.62 1.57 -1.76
N MET A 38 -6.66 0.89 -2.25
CA MET A 38 -7.26 -0.25 -1.55
C MET A 38 -6.35 -1.48 -1.49
N LEU A 39 -5.51 -1.69 -2.50
CA LEU A 39 -4.46 -2.71 -2.52
C LEU A 39 -3.27 -2.37 -1.60
N GLY A 40 -3.22 -1.16 -1.05
CA GLY A 40 -2.14 -0.74 -0.14
C GLY A 40 -0.85 -0.31 -0.84
N ILE A 41 -0.93 0.06 -2.12
CA ILE A 41 0.24 0.50 -2.89
C ILE A 41 -0.08 1.71 -3.75
N PHE A 42 0.90 2.58 -4.00
CA PHE A 42 0.74 3.66 -4.98
C PHE A 42 2.04 3.85 -5.78
N PRO A 43 2.00 3.80 -7.13
CA PRO A 43 3.21 3.88 -7.94
C PRO A 43 3.79 5.30 -7.90
N ASN A 44 5.12 5.39 -7.90
CA ASN A 44 5.85 6.61 -8.29
C ASN A 44 6.15 6.54 -9.80
N PRO A 45 5.37 7.20 -10.67
CA PRO A 45 5.46 6.97 -12.11
C PRO A 45 6.84 7.36 -12.66
N GLY A 46 7.37 6.54 -13.56
CA GLY A 46 8.72 6.71 -14.12
C GLY A 46 9.83 6.08 -13.29
N GLN A 47 9.49 5.42 -12.17
CA GLN A 47 10.37 4.58 -11.38
C GLN A 47 9.76 3.19 -11.21
N ASP A 48 10.55 2.25 -10.69
CA ASP A 48 10.10 0.91 -10.30
C ASP A 48 9.57 0.89 -8.86
N VAL A 49 9.14 2.03 -8.31
CA VAL A 49 8.83 2.21 -6.89
C VAL A 49 7.33 2.29 -6.63
N TYR A 50 6.88 1.64 -5.56
CA TYR A 50 5.51 1.70 -5.05
C TYR A 50 5.51 2.09 -3.58
N PHE A 51 4.84 3.18 -3.20
CA PHE A 51 4.68 3.57 -1.80
C PHE A 51 3.72 2.62 -1.09
N ILE A 52 4.00 2.29 0.16
CA ILE A 52 3.21 1.33 0.94
C ILE A 52 2.19 2.08 1.82
N THR A 53 0.95 1.61 1.79
CA THR A 53 -0.07 1.87 2.82
C THR A 53 -0.71 0.54 3.23
N PRO A 54 -1.33 0.44 4.42
CA PRO A 54 -2.10 -0.76 4.75
C PRO A 54 -3.24 -0.99 3.75
N PRO A 55 -3.36 -2.17 3.14
CA PRO A 55 -4.52 -2.53 2.33
C PRO A 55 -5.83 -2.40 3.11
N PHE A 56 -6.95 -2.23 2.39
CA PHE A 56 -8.30 -2.22 2.98
C PHE A 56 -8.85 -3.63 3.23
N PHE A 57 -8.03 -4.65 3.01
CA PHE A 57 -8.38 -6.05 3.17
C PHE A 57 -7.39 -6.73 4.13
N PRO A 58 -7.77 -7.87 4.74
CA PRO A 58 -6.82 -8.67 5.54
C PRO A 58 -5.61 -9.12 4.73
N SER A 59 -5.79 -9.41 3.45
CA SER A 59 -4.75 -9.83 2.52
C SER A 59 -5.13 -9.47 1.10
N VAL A 60 -4.15 -9.10 0.28
CA VAL A 60 -4.27 -8.93 -1.17
C VAL A 60 -3.18 -9.71 -1.86
N SER A 61 -3.50 -10.38 -2.97
CA SER A 61 -2.54 -11.17 -3.75
C SER A 61 -2.65 -10.81 -5.22
N ILE A 62 -1.51 -10.58 -5.86
CA ILE A 62 -1.38 -10.23 -7.28
C ILE A 62 -0.53 -11.31 -7.93
N THR A 63 -1.13 -12.07 -8.84
CA THR A 63 -0.42 -13.04 -9.66
C THR A 63 0.05 -12.38 -10.94
N ASN A 64 1.36 -12.43 -11.17
CA ASN A 64 1.97 -11.95 -12.39
C ASN A 64 1.58 -12.87 -13.56
N GLY A 65 0.92 -12.33 -14.58
CA GLY A 65 0.44 -13.11 -15.72
C GLY A 65 1.56 -13.68 -16.61
N MET A 66 2.78 -13.15 -16.52
CA MET A 66 3.92 -13.61 -17.32
C MET A 66 4.79 -14.63 -16.58
N THR A 67 5.12 -14.37 -15.31
CA THR A 67 5.98 -15.26 -14.51
C THR A 67 5.20 -16.33 -13.77
N GLY A 68 3.88 -16.15 -13.56
CA GLY A 68 3.05 -17.02 -12.72
C GLY A 68 3.30 -16.84 -11.22
N ASN A 69 4.28 -16.03 -10.83
CA ASN A 69 4.59 -15.76 -9.44
C ASN A 69 3.50 -14.90 -8.79
N THR A 70 3.28 -15.09 -7.49
CA THR A 70 2.27 -14.35 -6.74
C THR A 70 2.92 -13.54 -5.63
N ALA A 71 2.66 -12.24 -5.66
CA ALA A 71 3.03 -11.30 -4.61
C ALA A 71 1.83 -11.09 -3.68
N THR A 72 2.04 -11.14 -2.37
CA THR A 72 0.98 -11.04 -1.37
C THR A 72 1.32 -10.00 -0.32
N ILE A 73 0.38 -9.10 -0.02
CA ILE A 73 0.49 -8.14 1.08
C ILE A 73 -0.56 -8.49 2.12
N LYS A 74 -0.15 -8.70 3.37
CA LYS A 74 -1.01 -9.12 4.50
C LYS A 74 -1.00 -8.09 5.60
N ASN A 75 -2.17 -7.84 6.18
CA ASN A 75 -2.31 -7.05 7.40
C ASN A 75 -2.42 -7.97 8.61
N ILE A 76 -1.42 -7.92 9.48
CA ILE A 76 -1.46 -8.51 10.82
C ILE A 76 -2.15 -7.49 11.75
N ASN A 77 -3.09 -7.95 12.57
CA ASN A 77 -4.00 -7.12 13.37
C ASN A 77 -4.99 -6.28 12.54
N PHE A 78 -5.41 -6.77 11.38
CA PHE A 78 -6.50 -6.15 10.60
C PHE A 78 -7.80 -6.09 11.41
N ASP A 79 -8.45 -4.94 11.40
CA ASP A 79 -9.81 -4.75 11.89
C ASP A 79 -10.68 -4.07 10.81
N ALA A 80 -11.93 -4.52 10.69
CA ALA A 80 -12.84 -4.01 9.66
C ALA A 80 -13.41 -2.61 9.98
N SER A 81 -13.21 -2.12 11.21
CA SER A 81 -13.52 -0.74 11.62
C SER A 81 -12.45 0.27 11.23
N TYR A 82 -11.30 -0.20 10.74
CA TYR A 82 -10.14 0.62 10.40
C TYR A 82 -9.66 1.49 11.58
N GLU A 83 -9.62 0.93 12.79
CA GLU A 83 -8.97 1.55 13.95
C GLU A 83 -7.45 1.36 13.88
N ASN A 84 -6.99 0.18 13.46
CA ASN A 84 -5.59 -0.16 13.26
C ASN A 84 -5.17 0.12 11.82
N ILE A 85 -4.83 1.37 11.52
CA ILE A 85 -4.44 1.82 10.17
C ILE A 85 -2.98 2.25 10.05
N TYR A 86 -2.18 2.08 11.10
CA TYR A 86 -0.77 2.50 11.09
C TYR A 86 0.14 1.28 11.10
N ILE A 87 1.07 1.23 10.15
CA ILE A 87 2.10 0.18 10.09
C ILE A 87 3.08 0.39 11.26
N GLN A 88 3.18 -0.61 12.12
CA GLN A 88 4.07 -0.66 13.28
C GLN A 88 5.41 -1.30 12.94
N SER A 89 5.37 -2.35 12.11
CA SER A 89 6.52 -3.08 11.60
C SER A 89 6.12 -3.84 10.33
N ALA A 90 7.11 -4.25 9.54
CA ALA A 90 6.88 -5.12 8.40
C ALA A 90 7.89 -6.26 8.32
N LYS A 91 7.49 -7.35 7.66
CA LYS A 91 8.37 -8.44 7.26
C LYS A 91 8.19 -8.73 5.78
N LEU A 92 9.29 -8.93 5.07
CA LEU A 92 9.29 -9.38 3.68
C LEU A 92 9.88 -10.79 3.65
N ASP A 93 9.07 -11.76 3.29
CA ASP A 93 9.43 -13.19 3.27
C ASP A 93 10.04 -13.68 4.60
N GLY A 94 9.50 -13.17 5.71
CA GLY A 94 9.91 -13.52 7.08
C GLY A 94 11.03 -12.65 7.65
N GLU A 95 11.76 -11.91 6.81
CA GLU A 95 12.85 -11.04 7.20
C GLU A 95 12.37 -9.64 7.55
N THR A 96 13.07 -8.95 8.46
CA THR A 96 12.69 -7.60 8.89
C THR A 96 12.73 -6.63 7.71
N TYR A 97 11.66 -5.86 7.53
CA TYR A 97 11.52 -4.90 6.44
C TYR A 97 11.15 -3.51 6.97
N THR A 98 12.01 -2.53 6.73
CA THR A 98 11.84 -1.17 7.28
C THR A 98 11.49 -0.13 6.24
N ARG A 99 11.76 -0.40 4.96
CA ARG A 99 11.44 0.51 3.85
C ARG A 99 9.94 0.75 3.73
N ASN A 100 9.56 2.00 3.47
CA ASN A 100 8.17 2.42 3.29
C ASN A 100 7.69 2.36 1.82
N TYR A 101 8.46 1.68 0.97
CA TYR A 101 8.18 1.48 -0.44
C TYR A 101 8.60 0.07 -0.88
N LEU A 102 7.96 -0.48 -1.90
CA LEU A 102 8.36 -1.69 -2.61
C LEU A 102 8.98 -1.34 -3.96
N THR A 103 9.79 -2.23 -4.51
CA THR A 103 10.20 -2.17 -5.92
C THR A 103 9.35 -3.11 -6.78
N HIS A 104 9.33 -2.88 -8.09
CA HIS A 104 8.56 -3.69 -9.04
C HIS A 104 8.95 -5.17 -9.02
N ASP A 105 10.19 -5.48 -8.66
CA ASP A 105 10.69 -6.86 -8.50
C ASP A 105 9.84 -7.71 -7.55
N PHE A 106 9.24 -7.11 -6.51
CA PHE A 106 8.31 -7.82 -5.63
C PHE A 106 7.15 -8.45 -6.40
N PHE A 107 6.62 -7.76 -7.41
CA PHE A 107 5.52 -8.26 -8.25
C PHE A 107 5.99 -9.17 -9.40
N LEU A 108 7.27 -9.13 -9.77
CA LEU A 108 7.85 -10.05 -10.77
C LEU A 108 8.21 -11.40 -10.14
N ASN A 109 8.86 -11.36 -8.98
CA ASN A 109 9.39 -12.54 -8.28
C ASN A 109 8.36 -13.17 -7.33
N GLY A 110 7.31 -12.43 -6.97
CA GLY A 110 6.41 -12.82 -5.90
C GLY A 110 7.04 -12.64 -4.52
N GLY A 111 6.31 -13.07 -3.49
CA GLY A 111 6.74 -12.93 -2.10
C GLY A 111 5.57 -12.57 -1.19
N THR A 112 5.83 -12.49 0.11
CA THR A 112 4.86 -12.08 1.12
C THR A 112 5.39 -10.92 1.94
N LEU A 113 4.72 -9.76 1.83
CA LEU A 113 4.89 -8.63 2.74
C LEU A 113 3.84 -8.72 3.85
N GLU A 114 4.28 -8.85 5.09
CA GLU A 114 3.42 -8.83 6.28
C GLU A 114 3.55 -7.47 6.98
N LEU A 115 2.46 -6.74 7.09
CA LEU A 115 2.38 -5.43 7.75
C LEU A 115 1.69 -5.61 9.10
N THR A 116 2.38 -5.37 10.20
CA THR A 116 1.75 -5.36 11.54
C THR A 116 1.14 -4.01 11.80
N LEU A 117 -0.17 -3.97 12.00
CA LEU A 117 -0.93 -2.73 12.18
C LEU A 117 -1.17 -2.41 13.66
N GLY A 118 -1.40 -1.13 13.93
CA GLY A 118 -1.76 -0.58 15.22
C GLY A 118 -2.49 0.75 15.12
N PRO A 119 -3.02 1.27 16.24
CA PRO A 119 -3.96 2.39 16.26
C PRO A 119 -3.29 3.77 16.25
N LYS A 120 -1.95 3.82 16.33
CA LYS A 120 -1.17 5.06 16.37
C LYS A 120 0.00 4.99 15.41
N GLU A 121 0.40 6.14 14.91
CA GLU A 121 1.57 6.25 14.03
C GLU A 121 2.83 5.68 14.70
N SER A 122 3.54 4.82 13.97
CA SER A 122 4.81 4.27 14.43
C SER A 122 5.86 5.36 14.46
N THR A 123 6.70 5.34 15.50
CA THR A 123 7.87 6.22 15.61
C THR A 123 9.14 5.55 15.11
N THR A 124 9.09 4.27 14.74
CA THR A 124 10.28 3.45 14.48
C THR A 124 10.32 2.78 13.12
N TRP A 125 9.17 2.56 12.46
CA TRP A 125 9.14 1.91 11.15
C TRP A 125 9.05 2.95 10.03
N GLY A 126 9.86 2.80 8.98
CA GLY A 126 9.81 3.68 7.83
C GLY A 126 10.38 5.07 8.07
N THR A 127 11.21 5.23 9.11
CA THR A 127 11.73 6.53 9.59
C THR A 127 13.25 6.69 9.44
N GLY A 128 13.98 5.62 9.12
CA GLY A 128 15.41 5.69 8.85
C GLY A 128 15.73 6.37 7.51
N ASP A 129 16.96 6.88 7.39
CA ASP A 129 17.42 7.56 6.16
C ASP A 129 17.38 6.62 4.93
N ASP A 130 17.56 5.32 5.13
CA ASP A 130 17.49 4.30 4.07
C ASP A 130 16.09 3.67 3.89
N ASP A 131 15.10 4.12 4.67
CA ASP A 131 13.73 3.60 4.60
C ASP A 131 12.86 4.33 3.57
N VAL A 132 13.27 5.53 3.17
CA VAL A 132 12.53 6.41 2.26
C VAL A 132 12.75 6.03 0.79
N PRO A 133 11.80 6.30 -0.11
CA PRO A 133 11.97 6.00 -1.53
C PRO A 133 13.11 6.82 -2.14
N PRO A 134 13.80 6.28 -3.16
CA PRO A 134 14.88 6.97 -3.83
C PRO A 134 14.40 8.29 -4.46
N SER A 135 15.23 9.30 -4.35
CA SER A 135 15.01 10.64 -4.93
C SER A 135 16.27 11.08 -5.68
N LEU A 136 16.12 11.98 -6.66
CA LEU A 136 17.24 12.46 -7.48
C LEU A 136 18.41 13.02 -6.65
N SER A 137 18.10 13.63 -5.51
CA SER A 137 19.10 14.27 -4.63
C SER A 137 19.83 13.31 -3.69
N THR A 138 19.35 12.07 -3.54
CA THR A 138 19.81 11.12 -2.50
C THR A 138 20.20 9.77 -3.10
N LYS A 139 20.74 9.79 -4.33
CA LYS A 139 21.11 8.58 -5.12
C LYS A 139 21.70 7.45 -4.30
#